data_AF-S5ZL67-F1
#
_entry.id   AF-S5ZL67-F1
#
_cell.length_a   1.000
_cell.length_b   1.000
_cell.length_c   1.000
_cell.angle_alpha   90.00
_cell.angle_beta   90.00
_cell.angle_gamma   90.00
#
_symmetry.space_group_name_H-M   'P 1'
#
loop_
_entity.id
_entity.type
_entity.pdbx_description
1 polymer ?
#
loop_
_entity_poly.entity_id
_entity_poly.type
_entity_poly.pdbx_seq_one_letter_code
_entity_poly.pdbx_strand_id
1 'polypeptide(L)' 'MEELVGFCAQCGKPIHCLHGFLNGVVSRETETLYCFPCHDKQKEKENSETSECHGR' A
#
# COMPACT_ATOMS: atom_id res chain seq x y z
N MET A 1 -4.72 -16.14 -6.96
CA MET A 1 -3.44 -15.98 -7.67
C MET A 1 -2.78 -14.75 -7.08
N GLU A 2 -1.55 -14.89 -6.62
CA GLU A 2 -0.73 -13.80 -6.10
C GLU A 2 0.38 -13.53 -7.11
N GLU A 3 0.48 -12.28 -7.55
CA GLU A 3 1.50 -11.86 -8.51
C GLU A 3 2.38 -10.81 -7.86
N LEU A 4 3.70 -11.03 -7.83
CA LEU A 4 4.64 -10.05 -7.31
C LEU A 4 4.72 -8.85 -8.27
N VAL A 5 4.31 -7.69 -7.78
CA VAL A 5 4.30 -6.44 -8.56
C VAL A 5 5.60 -5.68 -8.35
N GLY A 6 6.14 -5.70 -7.13
CA GLY A 6 7.37 -4.99 -6.80
C GLY A 6 7.64 -4.98 -5.31
N PHE A 7 8.47 -4.04 -4.88
CA PHE A 7 8.88 -3.89 -3.48
C PHE A 7 8.57 -2.48 -2.98
N CYS A 8 8.25 -2.37 -1.69
CA CYS A 8 8.04 -1.09 -1.05
C CYS A 8 9.33 -0.28 -1.03
N ALA A 9 9.29 0.95 -1.56
CA ALA A 9 10.45 1.84 -1.62
C ALA A 9 11.00 2.25 -0.23
N GLN A 10 10.18 2.15 0.83
CA GLN A 10 10.56 2.59 2.17
C GLN A 10 11.09 1.46 3.08
N CYS A 11 10.54 0.25 2.98
CA CYS A 11 10.92 -0.88 3.84
C CYS A 11 11.38 -2.13 3.09
N GLY A 12 11.31 -2.13 1.75
CA GLY A 12 11.70 -3.28 0.92
C GLY A 12 10.73 -4.47 0.96
N LYS A 13 9.56 -4.35 1.60
CA LYS A 13 8.57 -5.45 1.64
C LYS A 13 8.03 -5.76 0.25
N PRO A 14 7.87 -7.04 -0.12
CA PRO A 14 7.25 -7.42 -1.39
C PRO A 14 5.78 -7.02 -1.40
N ILE A 15 5.35 -6.40 -2.50
CA ILE A 15 3.97 -6.01 -2.76
C ILE A 15 3.45 -6.93 -3.86
N HIS A 16 2.36 -7.61 -3.54
CA HIS A 16 1.69 -8.54 -4.43
C HIS A 16 0.33 -7.99 -4.86
N CYS A 17 -0.08 -8.30 -6.08
CA CYS A 17 -1.47 -8.26 -6.50
C CYS A 17 -2.13 -9.57 -6.07
N LEU A 18 -3.03 -9.46 -5.08
CA LEU A 18 -3.83 -10.56 -4.57
C LEU A 18 -5.21 -10.48 -5.20
N HIS A 19 -5.54 -11.44 -6.06
CA HIS A 19 -6.90 -11.55 -6.64
C HIS A 19 -7.37 -10.28 -7.39
N GLY A 20 -6.44 -9.58 -8.04
CA GLY A 20 -6.72 -8.31 -8.74
C GLY A 20 -6.67 -7.06 -7.85
N PHE A 21 -6.35 -7.20 -6.56
CA PHE A 21 -6.15 -6.09 -5.63
C PHE A 21 -4.68 -5.95 -5.25
N LEU A 22 -4.14 -4.75 -5.35
CA LEU A 22 -2.77 -4.47 -4.92
C LEU A 22 -2.69 -4.41 -3.39
N ASN A 23 -1.81 -5.21 -2.78
CA ASN A 23 -1.55 -5.19 -1.35
C ASN A 23 -0.59 -4.05 -0.95
N GLY A 24 -0.87 -2.85 -1.45
CA GLY A 24 -0.05 -1.65 -1.29
C GLY A 24 -0.67 -0.45 -1.99
N VAL A 25 0.03 0.67 -1.97
CA VAL A 25 -0.38 1.95 -2.55
C VAL A 25 0.70 2.44 -3.52
N VAL A 26 0.28 2.93 -4.68
CA VAL A 26 1.16 3.58 -5.65
C VAL A 26 1.03 5.08 -5.47
N SER A 27 2.12 5.77 -5.12
CA SER A 27 2.15 7.23 -5.11
C SER A 27 2.19 7.73 -6.56
N ARG A 28 1.13 8.40 -7.01
CA ARG A 28 1.04 8.94 -8.39
C ARG A 28 2.06 10.04 -8.68
N GLU A 29 2.54 10.73 -7.65
CA GLU A 29 3.49 11.85 -7.79
C GLU A 29 4.91 11.38 -8.08
N THR A 30 5.31 10.22 -7.56
CA THR A 30 6.67 9.69 -7.65
C THR A 30 6.73 8.32 -8.34
N GLU A 31 5.58 7.80 -8.76
CA GLU A 31 5.40 6.47 -9.36
C GLU A 31 6.02 5.34 -8.50
N THR A 32 6.06 5.54 -7.18
CA THR A 32 6.68 4.59 -6.24
C THR A 32 5.64 3.76 -5.49
N LEU A 33 6.01 2.51 -5.25
CA LEU A 33 5.21 1.54 -4.51
C LEU A 33 5.49 1.62 -3.01
N TYR A 34 4.44 1.70 -2.22
CA TYR A 34 4.50 1.67 -0.76
C TYR A 34 3.57 0.60 -0.20
N CYS A 35 4.01 -0.10 0.85
CA CYS A 35 3.09 -0.95 1.59
C CYS A 35 2.16 -0.08 2.45
N PHE A 36 0.97 -0.59 2.79
CA PHE A 36 0.00 0.12 3.62
C PHE A 36 0.60 0.77 4.87
N PRO A 37 1.41 0.09 5.71
CA PRO A 37 1.98 0.72 6.90
C PRO A 37 2.99 1.84 6.60
N CYS A 38 3.71 1.76 5.47
CA CYS A 38 4.64 2.82 5.05
C CYS A 38 3.91 4.04 4.47
N HIS A 39 2.79 3.80 3.79
CA HIS A 39 1.92 4.84 3.27
C HIS A 39 1.13 5.53 4.40
N ASP A 40 0.63 4.76 5.37
CA ASP A 40 -0.10 5.28 6.54
C ASP A 40 0.77 6.21 7.38
N LYS A 41 2.02 5.81 7.68
CA LYS A 41 3.02 6.66 8.34
C LYS A 41 3.32 7.98 7.62
N GLN A 42 3.14 8.02 6.30
CA GLN A 42 3.31 9.25 5.53
C GLN A 42 2.06 10.14 5.63
N LYS A 43 0.86 9.53 5.65
CA LYS A 43 -0.42 10.21 5.81
C LYS A 43 -0.75 10.65 7.23
N GLU A 44 -0.17 10.06 8.27
CA GLU A 44 -0.37 10.50 9.66
C GLU A 44 0.08 11.96 9.93
N LYS A 45 0.82 12.58 9.00
CA LYS A 45 1.11 14.03 9.05
C LYS A 45 -0.02 14.91 8.49
N GLU A 46 -1.01 14.34 7.82
CA GLU A 46 -2.15 15.03 7.20
C GLU A 46 -3.44 14.19 7.30
N ASN A 47 -4.07 14.25 8.49
CA ASN A 47 -5.47 13.93 8.80
C ASN A 47 -5.98 12.47 8.64
N SER A 48 -6.66 12.01 9.69
CA SER A 48 -7.22 10.67 9.89
C SER A 48 -8.30 10.31 8.88
N GLU A 49 -8.31 9.09 8.36
CA GLU A 49 -9.53 8.37 7.95
C GLU A 49 -9.18 6.89 7.68
N THR A 50 -9.23 6.10 8.74
CA THR A 50 -9.12 4.63 8.71
C THR A 50 -10.33 4.05 7.97
N SER A 51 -10.12 3.50 6.77
CA SER A 51 -11.11 2.66 6.11
C SER A 51 -10.89 1.22 6.56
N GLU A 52 -11.48 0.89 7.71
CA GLU A 52 -11.62 -0.48 8.16
C GLU A 52 -12.53 -1.24 7.18
N CYS A 53 -11.98 -2.15 6.40
CA CYS A 53 -12.76 -3.12 5.63
C CYS A 53 -13.42 -4.11 6.62
N HIS A 54 -14.54 -3.69 7.23
CA HIS A 54 -15.45 -4.57 7.94
C HIS A 54 -16.14 -5.49 6.93
N GLY A 55 -15.55 -6.65 6.68
CA GLY A 55 -16.23 -7.76 6.00
C GLY A 55 -17.31 -8.33 6.91
N ARG A 56 -18.58 -8.20 6.50
CA ARG A 56 -19.70 -9.00 7.00
C ARG A 56 -19.88 -10.22 6.10
#